data_AF-A0A538EGZ6-F1
#
_entry.id   AF-A0A538EGZ6-F1
#
_cell.length_a   1.000
_cell.length_b   1.000
_cell.length_c   1.000
_cell.angle_alpha   90.00
_cell.angle_beta   90.00
_cell.angle_gamma   90.00
#
_symmetry.space_group_name_H-M   'P 1'
#
loop_
_entity.id
_entity.type
_entity.pdbx_description
1 polymer ?
#
loop_
_entity_poly.entity_id
_entity_poly.type
_entity_poly.pdbx_seq_one_letter_code
_entity_poly.pdbx_strand_id
1 'polypeptide(L)' 'GIICTGETYKSVVKMTFAKGASLDDPSGLFNSSLEGNVRRAIDFHEGDKIDEKALKALVRSAVALNTSRSA' A
#
# COMPACT_ATOMS: atom_id res chain seq x y z
N GLY A 1 6.46 -13.47 -0.29
CA GLY A 1 6.45 -12.73 -1.57
C GLY A 1 6.58 -11.23 -1.32
N ILE A 2 6.66 -10.41 -2.38
CA ILE A 2 6.77 -8.94 -2.28
C ILE A 2 5.51 -8.37 -1.62
N ILE A 3 5.69 -7.45 -0.66
CA ILE A 3 4.62 -6.74 0.06
C ILE A 3 4.35 -5.40 -0.63
N CYS A 4 5.34 -4.53 -0.62
CA CYS A 4 5.32 -3.24 -1.27
C CYS A 4 6.71 -2.84 -1.77
N THR A 5 6.75 -1.89 -2.71
CA THR A 5 7.93 -1.12 -3.08
C THR A 5 7.80 0.29 -2.53
N GLY A 6 8.93 0.93 -2.19
CA GLY A 6 9.00 2.33 -1.82
C GLY A 6 9.86 3.06 -2.85
N GLU A 7 9.30 4.08 -3.49
CA GLU A 7 9.88 4.80 -4.62
C GLU A 7 9.88 6.30 -4.29
N THR A 8 11.02 6.97 -4.37
CA THR A 8 11.12 8.41 -4.15
C THR A 8 11.00 9.14 -5.49
N TYR A 9 10.04 10.05 -5.59
CA TYR A 9 9.87 10.98 -6.69
C TYR A 9 10.17 12.41 -6.23
N LYS A 10 10.24 13.35 -7.18
CA LYS A 10 10.54 14.75 -6.89
C LYS A 10 9.63 15.38 -5.83
N SER A 11 8.35 15.01 -5.82
CA SER A 11 7.34 15.64 -4.95
C SER A 11 6.67 14.68 -3.96
N VAL A 12 6.86 13.38 -4.13
CA VAL A 12 6.18 12.35 -3.33
C VAL A 12 7.08 11.17 -3.04
N VAL A 13 6.86 10.53 -1.89
CA VAL A 13 7.30 9.16 -1.64
C VAL A 13 6.14 8.24 -1.95
N LYS A 14 6.30 7.39 -2.96
CA LYS A 14 5.28 6.45 -3.41
C LYS A 14 5.51 5.08 -2.80
N MET A 15 4.48 4.52 -2.18
CA MET A 15 4.45 3.14 -1.73
C MET A 15 3.47 2.34 -2.57
N THR A 16 3.98 1.40 -3.38
CA THR A 16 3.14 0.57 -4.25
C THR A 16 3.00 -0.83 -3.64
N PHE A 17 1.76 -1.29 -3.41
CA PHE A 17 1.48 -2.64 -2.93
C PHE A 17 1.24 -3.58 -4.11
N ALA A 18 2.04 -4.66 -4.19
CA ALA A 18 2.05 -5.56 -5.35
C ALA A 18 0.70 -6.26 -5.60
N LYS A 19 -0.08 -6.49 -4.54
CA LYS A 19 -1.46 -7.02 -4.60
C LYS A 19 -2.45 -6.06 -3.97
N GLY A 20 -2.19 -4.76 -4.09
CA GLY A 20 -2.96 -3.71 -3.43
C GLY A 20 -4.46 -3.75 -3.72
N ALA A 21 -4.89 -4.20 -4.91
CA ALA A 21 -6.30 -4.31 -5.27
C ALA A 21 -7.07 -5.36 -4.44
N SER A 22 -6.36 -6.32 -3.82
CA SER A 22 -6.94 -7.39 -2.99
C SER A 22 -6.86 -7.11 -1.48
N LEU A 23 -6.43 -5.90 -1.09
CA LEU A 23 -6.33 -5.51 0.32
C LEU A 23 -7.54 -4.65 0.70
N ASP A 24 -8.10 -4.85 1.88
CA ASP A 24 -9.06 -3.88 2.42
C ASP A 24 -8.31 -2.63 2.89
N ASP A 25 -8.91 -1.47 2.63
CA ASP A 25 -8.37 -0.16 3.01
C ASP A 25 -9.44 0.68 3.71
N PRO A 26 -9.82 0.32 4.94
CA PRO A 26 -10.89 0.99 5.67
C PRO A 26 -10.55 2.43 6.05
N SER A 27 -9.26 2.78 6.07
CA SER A 27 -8.77 4.12 6.37
C SER A 27 -8.56 4.98 5.12
N GLY A 28 -8.78 4.42 3.92
CA GLY A 28 -8.64 5.15 2.66
C GLY A 28 -7.23 5.66 2.39
N LEU A 29 -6.21 4.90 2.76
CA LEU A 29 -4.81 5.27 2.53
C LEU A 29 -4.43 5.27 1.04
N PHE A 30 -5.00 4.37 0.24
CA PHE A 30 -4.70 4.33 -1.20
C PHE A 30 -5.27 5.56 -1.89
N ASN A 31 -4.40 6.33 -2.52
CA ASN A 31 -4.76 7.56 -3.25
C ASN A 31 -4.25 7.56 -4.70
N SER A 32 -3.50 6.52 -5.10
CA SER A 32 -2.80 6.46 -6.38
C SER A 32 -2.90 5.07 -7.00
N SER A 33 -2.89 5.01 -8.33
CA SER A 33 -3.05 3.77 -9.10
C SER A 33 -4.33 2.98 -8.73
N LEU A 34 -5.43 3.70 -8.47
CA LEU A 34 -6.69 3.11 -7.98
C LEU A 34 -7.43 2.28 -9.02
N GLU A 35 -7.25 2.59 -10.31
CA GLU A 35 -7.83 1.84 -11.43
C GLU A 35 -7.06 0.55 -11.75
N GLY A 36 -5.98 0.26 -11.02
CA GLY A 36 -5.18 -0.93 -11.21
C GLY A 36 -5.88 -2.20 -10.71
N ASN A 37 -6.06 -3.20 -11.58
CA ASN A 37 -6.66 -4.49 -11.22
C ASN A 37 -5.81 -5.38 -10.30
N VAL A 38 -4.55 -4.98 -10.03
CA VAL A 38 -3.59 -5.82 -9.28
C VAL A 38 -2.93 -5.03 -8.16
N ARG A 39 -2.37 -3.85 -8.49
CA ARG A 39 -1.63 -3.00 -7.56
C ARG A 39 -2.40 -1.73 -7.23
N ARG A 40 -2.21 -1.22 -6.02
CA ARG A 40 -2.61 0.12 -5.59
C ARG A 40 -1.45 0.79 -4.86
N ALA A 41 -1.43 2.11 -4.84
CA ALA A 41 -0.34 2.87 -4.28
C ALA A 41 -0.79 4.01 -3.36
N ILE A 42 0.12 4.41 -2.49
CA ILE A 42 -0.01 5.56 -1.59
C ILE A 42 1.10 6.53 -1.98
N ASP A 43 0.72 7.72 -2.44
CA ASP A 43 1.65 8.81 -2.69
C ASP A 43 1.63 9.73 -1.45
N PHE A 44 2.72 9.70 -0.68
CA PHE A 44 2.93 10.57 0.47
C PHE A 44 3.61 11.87 0.01
N HIS A 45 3.00 13.00 0.32
CA HIS A 45 3.56 14.32 0.04
C HIS A 45 4.36 14.85 1.23
N GLU A 46 5.23 15.81 0.96
CA GLU A 46 5.93 16.51 2.04
C GLU A 46 4.93 17.20 2.97
N GLY A 47 5.09 16.96 4.29
CA GLY A 47 4.19 17.50 5.31
C GLY A 47 2.94 16.66 5.59
N ASP A 48 2.70 15.58 4.84
CA ASP A 48 1.59 14.66 5.14
C ASP A 48 1.77 14.01 6.52
N LYS A 49 0.67 13.90 7.25
CA LYS A 49 0.62 13.11 8.48
C LYS A 49 0.45 11.65 8.11
N ILE A 50 1.38 10.81 8.54
CA ILE A 50 1.31 9.37 8.35
C ILE A 50 0.42 8.77 9.45
N ASP A 51 -0.66 8.11 9.05
CA ASP A 51 -1.40 7.23 9.97
C ASP A 51 -0.62 5.92 10.13
N GLU A 52 0.25 5.89 11.14
CA GLU A 52 1.12 4.74 11.43
C GLU A 52 0.34 3.47 11.74
N LYS A 53 -0.85 3.61 12.36
CA LYS A 53 -1.67 2.46 12.75
C LYS A 53 -2.32 1.83 11.52
N ALA A 54 -2.91 2.67 10.66
CA ALA A 54 -3.51 2.21 9.41
C ALA A 54 -2.44 1.64 8.47
N LEU A 55 -1.29 2.30 8.32
CA LEU A 55 -0.22 1.82 7.45
C LEU A 55 0.33 0.47 7.91
N LYS A 56 0.55 0.29 9.23
CA LYS A 56 0.98 -0.98 9.81
C LYS A 56 -0.07 -2.09 9.61
N ALA A 57 -1.36 -1.76 9.76
CA ALA A 57 -2.44 -2.71 9.49
C ALA A 57 -2.44 -3.15 8.02
N LEU A 58 -2.29 -2.21 7.09
CA LEU A 58 -2.22 -2.49 5.65
C LEU A 58 -1.04 -3.41 5.29
N VAL A 59 0.14 -3.15 5.85
CA VAL A 59 1.32 -4.03 5.68
C VAL A 59 1.05 -5.44 6.21
N ARG A 60 0.41 -5.57 7.38
CA ARG A 60 0.05 -6.89 7.95
C ARG A 60 -0.95 -7.64 7.08
N SER A 61 -1.98 -6.96 6.56
CA SER A 61 -2.94 -7.55 5.62
C SER A 61 -2.27 -8.04 4.35
N ALA A 62 -1.31 -7.28 3.81
CA ALA A 62 -0.53 -7.70 2.65
C ALA A 62 0.35 -8.94 2.93
N VAL A 63 0.92 -9.06 4.13
CA VAL A 63 1.64 -10.27 4.56
C VAL A 63 0.68 -11.45 4.62
N ALA A 64 -0.46 -11.30 5.29
CA ALA A 64 -1.47 -12.36 5.44
C ALA A 64 -1.97 -12.87 4.09
N LEU A 65 -2.26 -11.97 3.14
CA LEU A 65 -2.65 -12.31 1.77
C LEU A 65 -1.56 -13.07 1.02
N ASN A 66 -0.29 -12.74 1.25
CA ASN A 66 0.81 -13.45 0.63
C ASN A 66 0.98 -14.85 1.22
N THR A 67 0.80 -15.02 2.53
CA THR A 67 0.93 -16.32 3.19
C THR A 67 -0.25 -17.24 2.92
N SER A 68 -1.47 -16.72 2.81
CA SER A 68 -2.67 -17.54 2.54
C SER A 68 -2.66 -18.18 1.15
N ARG A 69 -1.89 -17.61 0.21
CA ARG A 69 -1.76 -18.11 -1.16
C ARG A 69 -0.58 -19.08 -1.35
N SER A 70 0.21 -19.31 -0.30
CA SER A 70 1.32 -20.25 -0.28
C SER A 70 0.98 -21.55 0.46
N ALA A 71 -0.26 -21.68 0.93
CA ALA A 71 -0.81 -22.89 1.53
C ALA A 71 -1.48 -23.78 0.47
#